data_AF-A0A935UI72-F1
#
_entry.id   AF-A0A935UI72-F1
#
_cell.length_a   1.000
_cell.length_b   1.000
_cell.length_c   1.000
_cell.angle_alpha   90.00
_cell.angle_beta   90.00
_cell.angle_gamma   90.00
#
_symmetry.space_group_name_H-M   'P 1'
#
loop_
_entity.id
_entity.type
_entity.pdbx_description
1 polymer ?
#
loop_
_entity_poly.entity_id
_entity_poly.type
_entity_poly.pdbx_seq_one_letter_code
_entity_poly.pdbx_strand_id
1 'polypeptide(L)'
;MFTSGVVAGTPNGLIALFKPGPVMRASTLPEVLDLREVTDPPIHMSDASTRNRPGDHSTLAASCIPHARRNYVDVVEAFRKKVAFVLHTLRAVFHTDAQAKRLSLSPAERLLLHQKESGPRMKALQDWMARQFAEHTVEPHSGLGQAISYMQNHWEKLTLFLRAPGGPLDNNITERILKKAILQRKNELFYRTLNGARRRSVHDPDPHGRTPQDRAVSLPRFSAAPRGQGGARSGGLDALELHRSLCAPRRSVPNLRRTNSAA
;
A
#
# COMPACT_ATOMS: atom_id res chain seq x y z
N MET A 1 -14.47 14.87 4.70
CA MET A 1 -14.58 14.15 3.41
C MET A 1 -13.40 13.19 3.30
N PHE A 2 -13.66 11.89 3.23
CA PHE A 2 -12.62 10.87 3.09
C PHE A 2 -12.45 10.49 1.60
N THR A 3 -11.32 9.89 1.26
CA THR A 3 -11.07 9.29 -0.05
C THR A 3 -10.60 7.87 0.20
N SER A 4 -11.44 6.90 -0.14
CA SER A 4 -11.03 5.50 -0.29
C SER A 4 -10.69 5.29 -1.76
N GLY A 5 -9.67 4.48 -2.03
CA GLY A 5 -9.36 4.13 -3.40
C GLY A 5 -8.66 2.79 -3.51
N VAL A 6 -9.01 2.08 -4.57
CA VAL A 6 -8.51 0.76 -4.95
C VAL A 6 -7.71 0.94 -6.24
N VAL A 7 -6.53 0.33 -6.32
CA VAL A 7 -5.78 0.21 -7.57
C VAL A 7 -5.80 -1.24 -7.99
N ALA A 8 -6.31 -1.52 -9.19
CA ALA A 8 -6.37 -2.85 -9.76
C ALA A 8 -5.32 -3.00 -10.87
N GLY A 9 -4.53 -4.07 -10.84
CA GLY A 9 -3.77 -4.55 -11.98
C GLY A 9 -4.68 -5.28 -12.95
N THR A 10 -4.60 -4.92 -14.23
CA THR A 10 -5.33 -5.59 -15.31
C THR A 10 -4.36 -5.90 -16.46
N PRO A 11 -4.71 -6.81 -17.38
CA PRO A 11 -3.91 -7.04 -18.59
C PRO A 11 -3.66 -5.78 -19.43
N ASN A 12 -4.54 -4.78 -19.32
CA ASN A 12 -4.44 -3.52 -20.06
C ASN A 12 -3.66 -2.43 -19.29
N GLY A 13 -3.24 -2.71 -18.05
CA GLY A 13 -2.53 -1.78 -17.17
C GLY A 13 -3.23 -1.59 -15.83
N LEU A 14 -2.78 -0.58 -15.09
CA LEU A 14 -3.32 -0.26 -13.78
C LEU A 14 -4.56 0.65 -13.90
N ILE A 15 -5.61 0.30 -13.17
CA ILE A 15 -6.82 1.11 -13.03
C ILE A 15 -6.91 1.60 -11.60
N ALA A 16 -7.17 2.89 -11.40
CA ALA A 16 -7.42 3.45 -10.08
C ALA A 16 -8.90 3.83 -9.94
N LEU A 17 -9.55 3.26 -8.94
CA LEU A 17 -10.93 3.53 -8.56
C LEU A 17 -10.93 4.38 -7.29
N PHE A 18 -11.58 5.54 -7.33
CA PHE A 18 -11.69 6.42 -6.17
C PHE A 18 -13.16 6.61 -5.80
N LYS A 19 -13.51 6.38 -4.53
CA LYS A 19 -14.85 6.66 -4.02
C LYS A 19 -14.79 7.84 -3.03
N PRO A 20 -15.14 9.06 -3.46
CA PRO A 20 -15.26 10.21 -2.57
C PRO A 20 -16.53 10.09 -1.71
N GLY A 21 -16.45 10.39 -0.40
CA GLY A 21 -17.65 10.33 0.45
C GLY A 21 -17.58 11.18 1.73
N PRO A 22 -18.75 11.59 2.27
CA PRO A 22 -18.83 12.34 3.53
C PRO A 22 -18.39 11.49 4.73
N VAL A 23 -18.66 10.18 4.68
CA VAL A 23 -18.28 9.17 5.69
C VAL A 23 -17.35 8.14 5.03
N MET A 24 -16.38 7.63 5.79
CA MET A 24 -15.49 6.56 5.37
C MET A 24 -16.28 5.24 5.26
N ARG A 25 -16.67 4.83 4.05
CA ARG A 25 -17.26 3.50 3.86
C ARG A 25 -16.14 2.46 3.83
N ALA A 26 -16.24 1.49 4.73
CA ALA A 26 -15.41 0.27 4.72
C ALA A 26 -15.77 -0.67 3.53
N SER A 27 -16.80 -0.34 2.75
CA SER A 27 -17.43 -1.20 1.74
C SER A 27 -16.82 -1.13 0.34
N THR A 28 -15.81 -0.29 0.08
CA THR A 28 -15.30 -0.12 -1.30
C THR A 28 -14.64 -1.37 -1.86
N LEU A 29 -14.00 -2.19 -1.03
CA LEU A 29 -13.31 -3.39 -1.52
C LEU A 29 -14.28 -4.53 -1.89
N PRO A 30 -15.23 -4.94 -1.02
CA PRO A 30 -16.24 -5.93 -1.39
C PRO A 30 -17.01 -5.52 -2.66
N GLU A 31 -17.47 -4.27 -2.73
CA GLU A 31 -18.18 -3.75 -3.91
C GLU A 31 -17.38 -3.89 -5.21
N VAL A 32 -16.05 -3.75 -5.16
CA VAL A 32 -15.18 -3.93 -6.33
C VAL A 32 -14.95 -5.42 -6.64
N LEU A 33 -14.89 -6.25 -5.60
CA LEU A 33 -14.74 -7.70 -5.75
C LEU A 33 -16.02 -8.35 -6.30
N ASP A 34 -17.21 -7.84 -5.95
CA ASP A 34 -18.50 -8.25 -6.51
C ASP A 34 -18.59 -8.08 -8.03
N LEU A 35 -17.82 -7.12 -8.58
CA LEU A 35 -17.79 -6.83 -10.01
C LEU A 35 -16.77 -7.67 -10.78
N ARG A 36 -16.01 -8.56 -10.11
CA ARG A 36 -15.01 -9.41 -10.79
C ARG A 36 -15.69 -10.58 -11.48
N GLU A 37 -15.49 -10.67 -12.79
CA GLU A 37 -15.91 -11.84 -13.58
C GLU A 37 -15.01 -13.07 -13.34
N VAL A 38 -13.75 -12.85 -12.95
CA VAL A 38 -12.78 -13.92 -12.65
C VAL A 38 -12.91 -14.36 -11.20
N THR A 39 -13.11 -15.66 -11.01
CA THR A 39 -13.37 -16.29 -9.71
C THR A 39 -12.10 -16.56 -8.89
N ASP A 40 -10.92 -16.58 -9.52
CA ASP A 40 -9.68 -16.82 -8.79
C ASP A 40 -9.44 -15.74 -7.71
N PRO A 41 -8.98 -16.14 -6.52
CA PRO A 41 -8.69 -15.20 -5.44
C PRO A 41 -7.61 -14.19 -5.88
N PRO A 42 -7.90 -12.88 -5.89
CA PRO A 42 -6.92 -11.88 -6.26
C PRO A 42 -5.90 -11.72 -5.13
N ILE A 43 -4.68 -11.33 -5.48
CA ILE A 43 -3.74 -10.81 -4.50
C ILE A 43 -4.26 -9.47 -4.00
N HIS A 44 -4.47 -9.39 -2.69
CA HIS A 44 -4.99 -8.19 -2.04
C HIS A 44 -3.91 -7.60 -1.14
N MET A 45 -3.27 -6.52 -1.60
CA MET A 45 -2.23 -5.81 -0.87
C MET A 45 -2.81 -4.62 -0.08
N SER A 46 -2.51 -4.57 1.21
CA SER A 46 -2.96 -3.49 2.10
C SER A 46 -1.89 -3.06 3.11
N ASP A 47 -2.12 -1.92 3.76
CA ASP A 47 -1.37 -1.44 4.93
C ASP A 47 -1.74 -2.17 6.24
N ALA A 48 -2.41 -3.32 6.15
CA ALA A 48 -2.97 -4.10 7.27
C ALA A 48 -4.00 -3.33 8.14
N SER A 49 -4.57 -2.23 7.64
CA SER A 49 -5.69 -1.58 8.32
C SER A 49 -6.91 -2.51 8.36
N THR A 50 -7.55 -2.61 9.53
CA THR A 50 -8.81 -3.37 9.73
C THR A 50 -9.97 -2.91 8.85
N ARG A 51 -9.82 -1.80 8.13
CA ARG A 51 -10.81 -1.21 7.23
C ARG A 51 -10.62 -1.67 5.78
N ASN A 52 -9.48 -2.27 5.45
CA ASN A 52 -9.19 -2.86 4.14
C ASN A 52 -9.53 -4.35 4.19
N ARG A 53 -10.81 -4.68 4.44
CA ARG A 53 -11.27 -6.07 4.50
C ARG A 53 -11.99 -6.44 3.20
N PRO A 54 -11.73 -7.63 2.65
CA PRO A 54 -12.38 -8.10 1.44
C PRO A 54 -13.82 -8.58 1.67
N GLY A 55 -14.41 -8.39 2.86
CA GLY A 55 -15.71 -8.99 3.18
C GLY A 55 -15.62 -10.52 3.16
N ASP A 56 -16.60 -11.17 2.53
CA ASP A 56 -16.68 -12.64 2.42
C ASP A 56 -15.91 -13.19 1.21
N HIS A 57 -15.26 -12.33 0.42
CA HIS A 57 -14.51 -12.75 -0.76
C HIS A 57 -13.17 -13.40 -0.39
N SER A 58 -12.85 -14.49 -1.06
CA SER A 58 -11.54 -15.13 -0.98
C SER A 58 -10.47 -14.25 -1.63
N THR A 59 -9.38 -13.98 -0.92
CA THR A 59 -8.23 -13.20 -1.43
C THR A 59 -6.92 -13.75 -0.90
N LEU A 60 -5.86 -13.63 -1.70
CA LEU A 60 -4.50 -13.87 -1.24
C LEU A 60 -4.00 -12.60 -0.54
N ALA A 61 -4.21 -12.54 0.78
CA ALA A 61 -3.92 -11.34 1.56
C ALA A 61 -2.41 -11.07 1.68
N ALA A 62 -1.99 -9.87 1.29
CA ALA A 62 -0.63 -9.36 1.41
C ALA A 62 -0.61 -8.09 2.29
N SER A 63 0.46 -7.95 3.08
CA SER A 63 0.68 -6.77 3.93
C SER A 63 1.92 -6.01 3.49
N CYS A 64 1.83 -4.69 3.51
CA CYS A 64 2.89 -3.78 3.09
C CYS A 64 4.05 -3.78 4.10
N ILE A 65 5.22 -4.31 3.69
CA ILE A 65 6.43 -4.38 4.54
C ILE A 65 6.89 -2.99 5.02
N PRO A 66 6.84 -1.91 4.21
CA PRO A 66 7.17 -0.57 4.69
C PRO A 66 6.34 -0.08 5.88
N HIS A 67 5.09 -0.52 6.02
CA HIS A 67 4.27 -0.22 7.21
C HIS A 67 4.80 -0.96 8.44
N ALA A 68 5.11 -2.24 8.31
CA ALA A 68 5.76 -3.00 9.39
C ALA A 68 7.12 -2.38 9.78
N ARG A 69 7.93 -2.00 8.79
CA ARG A 69 9.23 -1.35 8.98
C ARG A 69 9.11 -0.05 9.78
N ARG A 70 8.05 0.75 9.60
CA ARG A 70 7.86 2.03 10.29
C ARG A 70 7.85 1.86 11.80
N ASN A 71 7.18 0.82 12.31
CA ASN A 71 7.13 0.51 13.74
C ASN A 71 8.53 0.30 14.36
N TYR A 72 9.50 -0.21 13.59
CA TYR A 72 10.88 -0.37 14.04
C TYR A 72 11.69 0.92 13.95
N VAL A 73 11.43 1.74 12.92
CA VAL A 73 12.09 3.05 12.77
C VAL A 73 11.69 3.97 13.93
N ASP A 74 10.43 3.94 14.36
CA ASP A 74 9.92 4.77 15.45
C ASP A 74 10.60 4.48 16.80
N VAL A 75 11.24 3.31 16.95
CA VAL A 75 11.91 2.87 18.18
C VAL A 75 13.43 2.69 18.02
N VAL A 76 14.00 3.12 16.89
CA VAL A 76 15.42 2.89 16.56
C VAL A 76 16.37 3.49 17.59
N GLU A 77 16.07 4.69 18.11
CA GLU A 77 16.92 5.40 19.06
C GLU A 77 17.11 4.60 20.36
N ALA A 78 16.04 3.97 20.86
CA ALA A 78 16.08 3.18 22.08
C ALA A 78 16.67 1.76 21.87
N PHE A 79 16.56 1.19 20.67
CA PHE A 79 16.88 -0.23 20.41
C PHE A 79 17.82 -0.45 19.21
N ARG A 80 18.79 0.45 19.00
CA ARG A 80 19.64 0.54 17.80
C ARG A 80 20.17 -0.81 17.29
N LYS A 81 20.80 -1.62 18.14
CA LYS A 81 21.40 -2.91 17.72
C LYS A 81 20.35 -3.92 17.24
N LYS A 82 19.25 -4.09 17.99
CA LYS A 82 18.18 -5.03 17.64
C LYS A 82 17.43 -4.57 16.39
N VAL A 83 17.12 -3.27 16.28
CA VAL A 83 16.45 -2.68 15.12
C VAL A 83 17.31 -2.75 13.86
N ALA A 84 18.63 -2.56 13.97
CA ALA A 84 19.54 -2.64 12.82
C ALA A 84 19.46 -3.99 12.11
N PHE A 85 19.39 -5.10 12.85
CA PHE A 85 19.25 -6.45 12.27
C PHE A 85 17.98 -6.55 11.40
N VAL A 86 16.84 -6.07 11.90
CA VAL A 86 15.56 -6.07 11.17
C VAL A 86 15.67 -5.21 9.92
N LEU A 87 16.16 -3.96 10.04
CA LEU A 87 16.25 -3.03 8.92
C LEU A 87 17.22 -3.50 7.83
N HIS A 88 18.35 -4.12 8.20
CA HIS A 88 19.29 -4.70 7.25
C HIS A 88 18.69 -5.91 6.53
N THR A 89 17.94 -6.75 7.25
CA THR A 89 17.26 -7.90 6.65
C THR A 89 16.23 -7.44 5.62
N LEU A 90 15.35 -6.52 5.99
CA LEU A 90 14.35 -5.96 5.06
C LEU A 90 15.01 -5.25 3.88
N ARG A 91 16.09 -4.50 4.12
CA ARG A 91 16.87 -3.85 3.04
C ARG A 91 17.36 -4.87 2.02
N ALA A 92 17.92 -5.99 2.46
CA ALA A 92 18.40 -7.03 1.55
C ALA A 92 17.26 -7.62 0.70
N VAL A 93 16.10 -7.86 1.31
CA VAL A 93 14.90 -8.34 0.59
C VAL A 93 14.47 -7.36 -0.51
N PHE A 94 14.45 -6.05 -0.23
CA PHE A 94 14.15 -5.03 -1.24
C PHE A 94 15.22 -4.94 -2.34
N HIS A 95 16.49 -5.27 -2.05
CA HIS A 95 17.53 -5.35 -3.08
C HIS A 95 17.28 -6.52 -4.04
N THR A 96 16.90 -7.70 -3.53
CA THR A 96 16.49 -8.84 -4.36
C THR A 96 15.30 -8.48 -5.26
N ASP A 97 14.28 -7.80 -4.73
CA ASP A 97 13.13 -7.37 -5.55
C ASP A 97 13.53 -6.35 -6.63
N ALA A 98 14.40 -5.40 -6.29
CA ALA A 98 14.95 -4.45 -7.25
C ALA A 98 15.78 -5.14 -8.34
N GLN A 99 16.51 -6.20 -8.00
CA GLN A 99 17.23 -7.04 -8.97
C GLN A 99 16.27 -7.77 -9.90
N ALA A 100 15.22 -8.39 -9.36
CA ALA A 100 14.20 -9.05 -10.18
C ALA A 100 13.59 -8.08 -11.20
N LYS A 101 13.29 -6.85 -10.78
CA LYS A 101 12.79 -5.78 -11.65
C LYS A 101 13.80 -5.38 -12.73
N ARG A 102 15.07 -5.18 -12.38
CA ARG A 102 16.14 -4.83 -13.35
C ARG A 102 16.33 -5.90 -14.41
N LEU A 103 16.21 -7.17 -14.02
CA LEU A 103 16.32 -8.32 -14.92
C LEU A 103 15.01 -8.62 -15.67
N SER A 104 13.94 -7.86 -15.40
CA SER A 104 12.61 -8.07 -16.01
C SER A 104 12.10 -9.50 -15.85
N LEU A 105 12.35 -10.10 -14.68
CA LEU A 105 11.91 -11.46 -14.38
C LEU A 105 10.38 -11.53 -14.37
N SER A 106 9.84 -12.64 -14.88
CA SER A 106 8.42 -12.97 -14.77
C SER A 106 7.99 -13.13 -13.29
N PRO A 107 6.69 -13.07 -12.98
CA PRO A 107 6.18 -13.29 -11.63
C PRO A 107 6.64 -14.60 -10.99
N ALA A 108 6.79 -15.66 -11.79
CA ALA A 108 7.26 -16.98 -11.34
C ALA A 108 8.78 -17.00 -11.08
N GLU A 109 9.58 -16.44 -11.99
CA GLU A 109 11.04 -16.33 -11.78
C GLU A 109 11.39 -15.42 -10.60
N ARG A 110 10.65 -14.33 -10.43
CA ARG A 110 10.77 -13.44 -9.27
C ARG A 110 10.47 -14.20 -7.96
N LEU A 111 9.43 -15.04 -7.94
CA LEU A 111 9.12 -15.89 -6.79
C LEU A 111 10.29 -16.81 -6.45
N LEU A 112 10.83 -17.52 -7.45
CA LEU A 112 11.98 -18.42 -7.26
C LEU A 112 13.22 -17.69 -6.74
N LEU A 113 13.52 -16.49 -7.28
CA LEU A 113 14.62 -15.67 -6.81
C LEU A 113 14.44 -15.29 -5.33
N HIS A 114 13.24 -14.86 -4.94
CA HIS A 114 12.94 -14.53 -3.56
C HIS A 114 12.98 -15.75 -2.64
N GLN A 115 12.47 -16.91 -3.05
CA GLN A 115 12.59 -18.14 -2.28
C GLN A 115 14.05 -18.50 -2.01
N LYS A 116 14.92 -18.35 -3.01
CA LYS A 116 16.36 -18.63 -2.89
C LYS A 116 17.10 -17.60 -2.02
N GLU A 117 16.91 -16.31 -2.26
CA GLU A 117 17.73 -15.26 -1.65
C GLU A 117 17.11 -14.61 -0.40
N SER A 118 15.79 -14.38 -0.45
CA SER A 118 15.04 -13.70 0.61
C SER A 118 14.43 -14.68 1.62
N GLY A 119 14.07 -15.89 1.20
CA GLY A 119 13.45 -16.92 2.04
C GLY A 119 14.26 -17.24 3.30
N PRO A 120 15.56 -17.61 3.20
CA PRO A 120 16.40 -17.88 4.36
C PRO A 120 16.53 -16.68 5.31
N ARG A 121 16.57 -15.46 4.76
CA ARG A 121 16.68 -14.21 5.54
C ARG A 121 15.41 -13.93 6.32
N MET A 122 14.25 -14.10 5.68
CA MET A 122 12.96 -13.94 6.34
C MET A 122 12.77 -15.01 7.42
N LYS A 123 13.17 -16.27 7.17
CA LYS A 123 13.13 -17.32 8.19
C LYS A 123 14.01 -16.97 9.39
N ALA A 124 15.25 -16.55 9.17
CA ALA A 124 16.15 -16.13 10.23
C ALA A 124 15.60 -14.93 11.03
N LEU A 125 14.91 -13.99 10.37
CA LEU A 125 14.24 -12.88 11.03
C LEU A 125 13.06 -13.35 11.90
N GLN A 126 12.24 -14.28 11.42
CA GLN A 126 11.15 -14.87 12.19
C GLN A 126 11.68 -15.56 13.46
N ASP A 127 12.71 -16.38 13.31
CA ASP A 127 13.31 -17.13 14.42
C ASP A 127 13.97 -16.19 15.42
N TRP A 128 14.63 -15.14 14.95
CA TRP A 128 15.18 -14.10 15.81
C TRP A 128 14.10 -13.39 16.62
N MET A 129 12.96 -13.03 16.00
CA MET A 129 11.82 -12.38 16.67
C MET A 129 11.20 -13.30 17.73
N ALA A 130 11.00 -14.58 17.42
CA ALA A 130 10.47 -15.56 18.36
C ALA A 130 11.37 -15.72 19.59
N ARG A 131 12.70 -15.79 19.37
CA ARG A 131 13.68 -15.85 20.45
C ARG A 131 13.69 -14.61 21.35
N GLN A 132 13.36 -13.42 20.82
CA GLN A 132 13.35 -12.21 21.64
C GLN A 132 12.39 -12.33 22.84
N PHE A 133 11.24 -12.99 22.63
CA PHE A 133 10.25 -13.22 23.68
C PHE A 133 10.55 -14.48 24.49
N ALA A 134 10.96 -15.58 23.84
CA ALA A 134 11.28 -16.83 24.55
C ALA A 134 12.45 -16.67 25.54
N GLU A 135 13.43 -15.85 25.21
CA GLU A 135 14.59 -15.57 26.06
C GLU A 135 14.38 -14.34 26.98
N HIS A 136 13.17 -13.76 27.02
CA HIS A 136 12.83 -12.56 27.79
C HIS A 136 13.76 -11.35 27.54
N THR A 137 14.38 -11.27 26.35
CA THR A 137 15.32 -10.17 26.02
C THR A 137 14.62 -8.89 25.55
N VAL A 138 13.32 -8.96 25.28
CA VAL A 138 12.46 -7.83 24.92
C VAL A 138 11.15 -7.95 25.68
N GLU A 139 10.81 -6.91 26.43
CA GLU A 139 9.53 -6.81 27.12
C GLU A 139 8.37 -6.70 26.10
N PRO A 140 7.33 -7.56 26.14
CA PRO A 140 6.26 -7.57 25.14
C PRO A 140 5.53 -6.23 24.97
N HIS A 141 5.38 -5.47 26.06
CA HIS A 141 4.69 -4.18 26.07
C HIS A 141 5.59 -2.99 25.72
N SER A 142 6.91 -3.20 25.60
CA SER A 142 7.83 -2.15 25.12
C SER A 142 7.55 -1.76 23.67
N GLY A 143 8.05 -0.60 23.23
CA GLY A 143 7.91 -0.18 21.82
C GLY A 143 8.47 -1.21 20.83
N LEU A 144 9.61 -1.84 21.15
CA LEU A 144 10.16 -2.92 20.32
C LEU A 144 9.31 -4.19 20.39
N GLY A 145 8.81 -4.55 21.57
CA GLY A 145 7.91 -5.70 21.74
C GLY A 145 6.64 -5.56 20.91
N GLN A 146 6.03 -4.37 20.90
CA GLN A 146 4.87 -4.08 20.06
C GLN A 146 5.20 -4.17 18.56
N ALA A 147 6.36 -3.67 18.13
CA ALA A 147 6.80 -3.77 16.73
C ALA A 147 7.03 -5.24 16.29
N ILE A 148 7.64 -6.06 17.16
CA ILE A 148 7.84 -7.50 16.94
C ILE A 148 6.50 -8.22 16.86
N SER A 149 5.61 -7.98 17.82
CA SER A 149 4.26 -8.58 17.84
C SER A 149 3.49 -8.22 16.58
N TYR A 150 3.58 -6.97 16.11
CA TYR A 150 2.96 -6.57 14.84
C TYR A 150 3.47 -7.39 13.65
N MET A 151 4.79 -7.53 13.49
CA MET A 151 5.34 -8.34 12.39
C MET A 151 4.96 -9.82 12.50
N GLN A 152 4.98 -10.40 13.69
CA GLN A 152 4.60 -11.81 13.89
C GLN A 152 3.11 -12.04 13.59
N ASN A 153 2.22 -11.17 14.06
CA ASN A 153 0.78 -11.25 13.80
C ASN A 153 0.40 -11.11 12.32
N HIS A 154 1.27 -10.48 11.53
CA HIS A 154 1.07 -10.27 10.10
C HIS A 154 2.04 -11.09 9.24
N TRP A 155 2.77 -12.04 9.83
CA TRP A 155 3.91 -12.70 9.19
C TRP A 155 3.54 -13.38 7.87
N GLU A 156 2.45 -14.15 7.88
CA GLU A 156 1.94 -14.79 6.67
C GLU A 156 1.68 -13.77 5.57
N LYS A 157 0.98 -12.67 5.86
CA LYS A 157 0.66 -11.64 4.86
C LYS A 157 1.90 -10.87 4.40
N LEU A 158 2.87 -10.63 5.29
CA LEU A 158 4.13 -9.95 4.98
C LEU A 158 5.07 -10.82 4.11
N THR A 159 4.88 -12.13 4.12
CA THR A 159 5.72 -13.11 3.40
C THR A 159 5.03 -13.73 2.19
N LEU A 160 3.85 -13.24 1.78
CA LEU A 160 3.12 -13.79 0.63
C LEU A 160 3.96 -13.86 -0.65
N PHE A 161 4.87 -12.90 -0.85
CA PHE A 161 5.80 -12.87 -1.99
C PHE A 161 6.74 -14.09 -2.09
N LEU A 162 6.83 -14.92 -1.04
CA LEU A 162 7.57 -16.19 -1.03
C LEU A 162 6.70 -17.40 -1.39
N ARG A 163 5.38 -17.24 -1.51
CA ARG A 163 4.42 -18.33 -1.76
C ARG A 163 3.56 -18.15 -3.00
N ALA A 164 3.27 -16.90 -3.39
CA ALA A 164 2.43 -16.60 -4.55
C ALA A 164 3.23 -15.82 -5.63
N PRO A 165 3.20 -16.27 -6.90
CA PRO A 165 3.71 -15.48 -8.02
C PRO A 165 3.06 -14.11 -8.03
N GLY A 166 3.84 -13.06 -8.28
CA GLY A 166 3.33 -11.68 -8.33
C GLY A 166 3.02 -11.04 -6.96
N GLY A 167 3.25 -11.74 -5.84
CA GLY A 167 3.07 -11.18 -4.50
C GLY A 167 3.90 -9.90 -4.27
N PRO A 168 3.29 -8.74 -4.02
CA PRO A 168 4.01 -7.48 -3.84
C PRO A 168 4.63 -7.37 -2.44
N LEU A 169 5.72 -6.60 -2.30
CA LEU A 169 6.33 -6.28 -0.99
C LEU A 169 5.80 -4.99 -0.36
N ASP A 170 5.32 -4.08 -1.20
CA ASP A 170 4.86 -2.76 -0.80
C ASP A 170 3.62 -2.35 -1.58
N ASN A 171 3.02 -1.25 -1.13
CA ASN A 171 1.81 -0.68 -1.68
C ASN A 171 2.06 0.73 -2.23
N ASN A 172 3.31 1.04 -2.61
CA ASN A 172 3.74 2.40 -2.92
C ASN A 172 3.01 3.00 -4.13
N ILE A 173 2.61 2.16 -5.08
CA ILE A 173 1.85 2.59 -6.27
C ILE A 173 0.53 3.21 -5.82
N THR A 174 -0.25 2.48 -5.03
CA THR A 174 -1.51 2.96 -4.48
C THR A 174 -1.32 4.17 -3.59
N GLU A 175 -0.25 4.23 -2.79
CA GLU A 175 0.02 5.43 -2.00
C GLU A 175 0.24 6.68 -2.86
N ARG A 176 1.03 6.56 -3.92
CA ARG A 176 1.33 7.67 -4.82
C ARG A 176 0.06 8.12 -5.56
N ILE A 177 -0.74 7.17 -6.02
CA ILE A 177 -1.99 7.43 -6.74
C ILE A 177 -3.00 8.14 -5.83
N LEU A 178 -3.20 7.64 -4.60
CA LEU A 178 -4.10 8.28 -3.64
C LEU A 178 -3.61 9.66 -3.21
N LYS A 179 -2.30 9.84 -3.00
CA LYS A 179 -1.73 11.17 -2.69
C LYS A 179 -2.07 12.19 -3.76
N LYS A 180 -2.03 11.82 -5.05
CA LYS A 180 -2.44 12.73 -6.15
C LYS A 180 -3.91 13.13 -6.05
N ALA A 181 -4.82 12.18 -5.86
CA ALA A 181 -6.24 12.46 -5.72
C ALA A 181 -6.54 13.34 -4.49
N ILE A 182 -5.83 13.12 -3.37
CA ILE A 182 -5.96 13.94 -2.17
C ILE A 182 -5.47 15.38 -2.42
N LEU A 183 -4.33 15.53 -3.10
CA LEU A 183 -3.79 16.85 -3.46
C LEU A 183 -4.74 17.59 -4.41
N GLN A 184 -5.29 16.91 -5.42
CA GLN A 184 -6.29 17.50 -6.32
C GLN A 184 -7.49 18.04 -5.55
N ARG A 185 -8.06 17.26 -4.61
CA ARG A 185 -9.15 17.74 -3.75
C ARG A 185 -8.75 18.94 -2.89
N LYS A 186 -7.54 18.95 -2.32
CA LYS A 186 -7.07 20.12 -1.55
C LYS A 186 -7.00 21.36 -2.43
N ASN A 187 -6.58 21.21 -3.68
CA ASN A 187 -6.56 22.30 -4.65
C ASN A 187 -7.99 22.72 -5.06
N GLU A 188 -8.95 21.80 -5.06
CA GLU A 188 -10.35 22.08 -5.39
C GLU A 188 -11.02 23.04 -4.39
N LEU A 189 -10.60 23.03 -3.12
CA LEU A 189 -11.10 23.93 -2.07
C LEU A 189 -10.77 25.40 -2.31
N PHE A 190 -9.89 25.71 -3.27
CA PHE A 190 -9.50 27.08 -3.61
C PHE A 190 -10.23 27.63 -4.85
N TYR A 191 -11.15 26.88 -5.46
CA TYR A 191 -11.96 27.42 -6.56
C TYR A 191 -13.20 28.15 -6.05
N ARG A 192 -13.44 29.33 -6.64
CA ARG A 192 -14.58 30.19 -6.31
C ARG A 192 -15.94 29.61 -6.71
N THR A 193 -15.95 28.65 -7.64
CA THR A 193 -17.19 28.05 -8.16
C THR A 193 -17.04 26.53 -8.29
N LEU A 194 -18.15 25.81 -8.07
CA LEU A 194 -18.22 24.36 -8.27
C LEU A 194 -17.82 23.96 -9.71
N ASN A 195 -18.17 24.81 -10.69
CA ASN A 195 -17.80 24.63 -12.09
C ASN A 195 -16.29 24.81 -12.33
N GLY A 196 -15.63 25.73 -11.61
CA GLY A 196 -14.17 25.91 -11.65
C GLY A 196 -13.41 24.72 -11.06
N ALA A 197 -13.93 24.15 -9.97
CA ALA A 197 -13.40 22.91 -9.40
C ALA A 197 -13.56 21.73 -10.38
N ARG A 198 -14.77 21.53 -10.93
CA ARG A 198 -15.09 20.41 -11.83
C ARG A 198 -14.29 20.41 -13.14
N ARG A 199 -14.01 21.57 -13.73
CA ARG A 199 -13.28 21.67 -15.01
C ARG A 199 -11.80 21.32 -14.91
N ARG A 200 -11.18 21.40 -13.72
CA ARG A 200 -9.76 21.06 -13.53
C ARG A 200 -9.52 19.67 -12.93
N SER A 201 -10.55 19.01 -12.39
CA SER A 201 -10.50 17.59 -11.99
C SER A 201 -10.39 16.61 -13.18
N VAL A 202 -9.93 17.05 -14.35
CA VAL A 202 -9.89 16.27 -15.58
C VAL A 202 -8.60 15.45 -15.64
N HIS A 203 -8.73 14.16 -15.32
CA HIS A 203 -8.14 13.11 -16.16
C HIS A 203 -9.31 12.33 -16.80
N ASP A 204 -9.30 12.35 -18.14
CA ASP A 204 -10.22 11.78 -19.14
C ASP A 204 -11.71 12.22 -19.17
N PRO A 205 -12.20 12.72 -20.32
CA PRO A 205 -13.63 12.85 -20.58
C PRO A 205 -14.22 11.51 -21.05
N ASP A 206 -15.05 10.88 -20.20
CA ASP A 206 -15.95 9.79 -20.59
C ASP A 206 -17.05 10.34 -21.55
N PRO A 207 -17.22 9.79 -22.77
CA PRO A 207 -18.27 10.20 -23.69
C PRO A 207 -19.69 9.75 -23.28
N HIS A 208 -19.85 8.96 -22.22
CA HIS A 208 -21.14 8.36 -21.83
C HIS A 208 -21.89 9.05 -20.68
N GLY A 209 -21.52 10.26 -20.28
CA GLY A 209 -22.39 11.12 -19.45
C GLY A 209 -22.65 10.62 -18.02
N ARG A 210 -21.84 9.72 -17.46
CA ARG A 210 -21.99 9.27 -16.07
C ARG A 210 -21.58 10.36 -15.06
N THR A 211 -22.27 10.39 -13.92
CA THR A 211 -22.06 11.39 -12.84
C THR A 211 -20.61 11.31 -12.29
N PRO A 212 -20.01 12.43 -11.84
CA PRO A 212 -18.58 12.48 -11.49
C PRO A 212 -18.14 11.66 -10.26
N GLN A 213 -19.08 11.01 -9.57
CA GLN A 213 -18.89 10.48 -8.22
C GLN A 213 -18.39 9.02 -8.19
N ASP A 214 -18.50 8.28 -9.30
CA ASP A 214 -18.11 6.86 -9.42
C ASP A 214 -17.06 6.61 -10.52
N ARG A 215 -16.12 7.53 -10.71
CA ARG A 215 -15.16 7.45 -11.84
C ARG A 215 -14.06 6.41 -11.62
N ALA A 216 -14.05 5.39 -12.48
CA ALA A 216 -12.85 4.64 -12.81
C ALA A 216 -11.94 5.51 -13.67
N VAL A 217 -10.69 5.71 -13.24
CA VAL A 217 -9.70 6.45 -14.02
C VAL A 217 -8.70 5.45 -14.57
N SER A 218 -8.70 5.28 -15.89
CA SER A 218 -7.60 4.66 -16.62
C SER A 218 -6.37 5.53 -16.45
N LEU A 219 -5.32 4.98 -15.84
CA LEU A 219 -4.08 5.72 -15.70
C LEU A 219 -3.32 5.69 -17.04
N PRO A 220 -2.79 6.81 -17.54
CA PRO A 220 -1.91 6.78 -18.71
C PRO A 220 -0.75 5.83 -18.40
N ARG A 221 -0.41 4.98 -19.38
CA ARG A 221 0.72 4.04 -19.28
C ARG A 221 1.96 4.81 -18.81
N PHE A 222 2.40 4.53 -17.59
CA PHE A 222 3.73 4.98 -17.17
C PHE A 222 4.73 4.20 -18.03
N SER A 223 5.33 4.89 -19.01
CA SER A 223 6.28 4.32 -19.94
C SER A 223 7.50 3.77 -19.18
N ALA A 224 7.54 2.45 -19.00
CA ALA A 224 8.75 1.70 -19.18
C ALA A 224 8.59 0.97 -20.52
N ALA A 225 9.29 1.43 -21.55
CA ALA A 225 9.35 0.83 -22.87
C ALA A 225 10.83 0.59 -23.19
N PRO A 226 11.21 -0.43 -23.98
CA PRO A 226 10.66 -0.62 -25.33
C PRO A 226 10.13 -2.03 -25.67
N ARG A 227 9.51 -2.06 -26.87
CA ARG A 227 8.68 -3.08 -27.50
C ARG A 227 9.47 -4.29 -28.01
N GLY A 228 8.82 -5.46 -28.02
CA GLY A 228 9.17 -6.68 -28.77
C GLY A 228 7.94 -7.59 -28.87
N GLN A 229 7.74 -8.25 -30.01
CA GLN A 229 6.47 -8.77 -30.53
C GLN A 229 6.09 -10.20 -30.07
N GLY A 230 4.78 -10.48 -30.03
CA GLY A 230 4.19 -11.75 -30.46
C GLY A 230 3.99 -12.86 -29.42
N GLY A 231 2.73 -13.20 -29.11
CA GLY A 231 2.36 -14.45 -28.43
C GLY A 231 1.06 -14.36 -27.64
N ALA A 232 0.16 -15.33 -27.83
CA ALA A 232 -1.26 -15.26 -27.45
C ALA A 232 -1.56 -15.47 -25.94
N ARG A 233 -2.78 -15.03 -25.60
CA ARG A 233 -3.44 -14.91 -24.29
C ARG A 233 -3.55 -16.20 -23.46
N SER A 234 -3.41 -16.03 -22.14
CA SER A 234 -4.28 -16.64 -21.13
C SER A 234 -4.49 -15.61 -20.00
N GLY A 235 -5.74 -15.19 -19.81
CA GLY A 235 -6.12 -14.09 -18.92
C GLY A 235 -6.14 -14.47 -17.45
N GLY A 236 -5.64 -13.57 -16.61
CA GLY A 236 -5.78 -13.57 -15.16
C GLY A 236 -5.75 -12.13 -14.65
N LEU A 237 -6.70 -11.77 -13.78
CA LEU A 237 -6.78 -10.45 -13.15
C LEU A 237 -5.92 -10.44 -11.89
N ASP A 238 -4.70 -9.92 -11.98
CA ASP A 238 -3.73 -9.93 -10.89
C ASP A 238 -3.56 -8.55 -10.23
N ALA A 239 -3.85 -8.53 -8.93
CA ALA A 239 -3.63 -7.49 -7.92
C ALA A 239 -4.73 -6.44 -7.74
N LEU A 240 -5.25 -6.36 -6.50
CA LEU A 240 -6.14 -5.32 -6.01
C LEU A 240 -5.47 -4.69 -4.77
N GLU A 241 -5.11 -3.41 -4.85
CA GLU A 241 -4.31 -2.69 -3.85
C GLU A 241 -5.11 -1.56 -3.20
N LEU A 242 -5.03 -1.40 -1.87
CA LEU A 242 -5.74 -0.38 -1.10
C LEU A 242 -4.80 0.42 -0.22
N HIS A 243 -4.83 1.76 -0.29
CA HIS A 243 -4.09 2.64 0.62
C HIS A 243 -5.00 3.69 1.26
N ARG A 244 -4.53 4.36 2.32
CA ARG A 244 -5.26 5.39 3.06
C ARG A 244 -4.36 6.54 3.47
N SER A 245 -4.91 7.76 3.42
CA SER A 245 -4.38 8.92 4.17
C SER A 245 -5.44 9.43 5.15
N LEU A 246 -5.04 9.62 6.41
CA LEU A 246 -5.78 10.42 7.38
C LEU A 246 -5.61 11.91 7.05
N CYS A 247 -6.71 12.66 7.06
CA CYS A 247 -6.68 14.10 7.15
C CYS A 247 -7.11 14.43 8.60
N ALA A 248 -6.16 14.66 9.49
CA ALA A 248 -6.46 15.36 10.75
C ALA A 248 -6.19 16.86 10.49
N PRO A 249 -7.11 17.77 10.84
CA PRO A 249 -6.78 19.19 10.88
C PRO A 249 -5.66 19.38 11.92
N ARG A 250 -4.60 20.10 11.57
CA ARG A 250 -3.65 20.61 12.57
C ARG A 250 -4.47 21.38 13.59
N ARG A 251 -4.50 20.97 14.86
CA ARG A 251 -4.94 21.84 15.93
C ARG A 251 -4.08 23.10 15.85
N SER A 252 -4.73 24.24 15.63
CA SER A 252 -4.11 25.54 15.81
C SER A 252 -3.55 25.61 17.23
N VAL A 253 -2.24 25.76 17.35
CA VAL A 253 -1.61 26.16 18.61
C VAL A 253 -2.13 27.56 18.92
N PRO A 254 -2.62 27.85 20.15
CA PRO A 254 -3.02 29.20 20.51
C PRO A 254 -1.81 30.13 20.40
N ASN A 255 -1.99 31.23 19.68
CA ASN A 255 -0.98 32.25 19.48
C ASN A 255 -0.83 33.04 20.79
N LEU A 256 0.09 32.62 21.67
CA LEU A 256 0.55 33.43 22.81
C LEU A 256 1.39 34.59 22.25
N ARG A 257 0.70 35.65 21.81
CA ARG A 257 1.34 36.95 21.59
C ARG A 257 1.76 37.50 22.94
N ARG A 258 3.08 37.64 23.10
CA ARG A 258 3.72 38.52 24.07
C ARG A 258 3.14 39.93 23.94
N THR A 259 2.49 40.41 24.99
CA THR A 259 2.31 41.85 25.20
C THR A 259 3.59 42.38 25.84
N ASN A 260 4.44 43.00 25.01
CA ASN A 260 5.33 44.04 25.51
C ASN A 260 4.49 45.31 25.62
N SER A 261 4.32 45.83 26.84
CA SER A 261 4.07 47.26 27.04
C SER A 261 5.20 47.79 27.91
N ALA A 262 5.92 48.75 27.36
CA ALA A 262 6.90 49.56 28.07
C ALA A 262 6.15 50.60 28.91
N ALA A 263 6.55 50.73 30.18
CA ALA A 263 6.70 51.95 30.96
C ALA A 263 7.42 51.56 32.25
#